data_AF-A0A8J8FFX6-F1
#
_entry.id   AF-A0A8J8FFX6-F1
#
_cell.length_a   1.000
_cell.length_b   1.000
_cell.length_c   1.000
_cell.angle_alpha   90.00
_cell.angle_beta   90.00
_cell.angle_gamma   90.00
#
_symmetry.space_group_name_H-M   'P 1'
#
loop_
_entity.id
_entity.type
_entity.pdbx_description
1 polymer ?
#
loop_
_entity_poly.entity_id
_entity_poly.type
_entity_poly.pdbx_seq_one_letter_code
_entity_poly.pdbx_strand_id
1 'polypeptide(L)'
;MKKSIVLATVCLMTILVSCKKVIVLENEPNTELGIGAASNYGPFWVTSRPSWGGCWCTEYVAIRILGQNVSTAPGFPNAKDWGNSWLPNKGYSLKSFSINALPQNKDVIVVKANNFGVGQYGHVAFVGSAWKNANGTITIRMIGANQTSDKTKWSNKCGCPNESAWDIIVNSGDTRILIYRKANPALNC
;
A
#
# COMPACT_ATOMS: atom_id res chain seq x y z
N MET A 1 -39.77 -9.04 -61.04
CA MET A 1 -40.13 -10.48 -61.01
C MET A 1 -38.91 -11.23 -60.49
N LYS A 2 -38.91 -11.66 -59.22
CA LYS A 2 -39.18 -13.04 -58.74
C LYS A 2 -38.16 -14.09 -59.24
N LYS A 3 -37.59 -14.79 -58.23
CA LYS A 3 -36.90 -16.11 -58.16
C LYS A 3 -35.36 -16.03 -58.15
N SER A 4 -34.59 -16.45 -57.14
CA SER A 4 -34.64 -17.50 -56.08
C SER A 4 -33.79 -18.74 -56.41
N ILE A 5 -32.76 -18.96 -55.55
CA ILE A 5 -32.27 -20.22 -54.94
C ILE A 5 -31.47 -21.15 -55.90
N VAL A 6 -30.25 -21.63 -55.56
CA VAL A 6 -29.87 -22.83 -54.74
C VAL A 6 -28.38 -22.66 -54.34
N LEU A 7 -27.98 -22.68 -53.04
CA LEU A 7 -27.39 -23.80 -52.24
C LEU A 7 -26.13 -24.47 -52.89
N ALA A 8 -25.06 -24.95 -52.25
CA ALA A 8 -24.33 -24.79 -50.99
C ALA A 8 -23.10 -25.75 -51.06
N THR A 9 -22.19 -25.70 -50.07
CA THR A 9 -21.12 -26.68 -49.72
C THR A 9 -19.75 -26.40 -50.38
N VAL A 10 -18.79 -25.69 -49.75
CA VAL A 10 -17.94 -25.92 -48.54
C VAL A 10 -16.66 -26.72 -48.85
N CYS A 11 -15.49 -26.06 -48.73
CA CYS A 11 -14.39 -26.34 -47.77
C CYS A 11 -13.01 -26.01 -48.36
N LEU A 12 -12.28 -25.03 -47.80
CA LEU A 12 -10.89 -25.22 -47.30
C LEU A 12 -10.35 -23.92 -46.64
N MET A 13 -10.29 -23.95 -45.30
CA MET A 13 -9.15 -23.60 -44.43
C MET A 13 -7.81 -23.34 -45.17
N THR A 14 -6.89 -22.39 -44.86
CA THR A 14 -6.57 -21.64 -43.64
C THR A 14 -5.47 -20.57 -43.93
N ILE A 15 -5.28 -19.66 -42.96
CA ILE A 15 -4.05 -18.94 -42.53
C ILE A 15 -3.81 -17.49 -43.04
N LEU A 16 -3.91 -16.59 -42.04
CA LEU A 16 -3.52 -15.18 -41.96
C LEU A 16 -2.02 -15.02 -41.59
N VAL A 17 -1.32 -14.10 -42.28
CA VAL A 17 -0.23 -13.24 -41.76
C VAL A 17 -0.01 -12.14 -42.82
N SER A 18 0.38 -10.88 -42.61
CA SER A 18 0.84 -10.05 -41.51
C SER A 18 0.80 -8.61 -42.05
N CYS A 19 0.44 -7.60 -41.25
CA CYS A 19 0.82 -6.22 -41.59
C CYS A 19 0.89 -5.37 -40.31
N LYS A 20 2.11 -5.12 -39.81
CA LYS A 20 2.38 -4.07 -38.82
C LYS A 20 3.34 -3.05 -39.43
N LYS A 21 2.82 -1.84 -39.61
CA LYS A 21 3.55 -0.66 -40.04
C LYS A 21 4.33 -0.12 -38.83
N VAL A 22 5.65 -0.01 -38.99
CA VAL A 22 6.57 0.61 -38.03
C VAL A 22 6.52 2.13 -38.24
N ILE A 23 6.27 2.89 -37.18
CA ILE A 23 6.57 4.33 -37.12
C ILE A 23 7.55 4.51 -35.96
N VAL A 24 8.76 4.95 -36.29
CA VAL A 24 9.79 5.40 -35.38
C VAL A 24 9.49 6.86 -35.05
N LEU A 25 9.44 7.20 -33.77
CA LEU A 25 9.55 8.59 -33.30
C LEU A 25 10.75 8.66 -32.37
N GLU A 26 11.59 9.64 -32.66
CA GLU A 26 12.91 9.90 -32.12
C GLU A 26 12.84 10.35 -30.65
N ASN A 27 13.76 9.85 -29.82
CA ASN A 27 13.88 10.18 -28.40
C ASN A 27 14.70 11.47 -28.22
N GLU A 28 14.09 12.49 -27.62
CA GLU A 28 14.78 13.57 -26.91
C GLU A 28 15.09 13.12 -25.46
N PRO A 29 16.22 13.54 -24.85
CA PRO A 29 16.69 13.01 -23.58
C PRO A 29 16.07 13.77 -22.41
N ASN A 30 15.07 13.17 -21.76
CA ASN A 30 14.63 13.64 -20.45
C ASN A 30 15.46 12.95 -19.36
N THR A 31 16.26 13.76 -18.67
CA THR A 31 16.92 13.50 -17.40
C THR A 31 15.97 12.82 -16.40
N GLU A 32 16.03 11.49 -16.34
CA GLU A 32 15.55 10.72 -15.20
C GLU A 32 16.49 11.01 -14.02
N LEU A 33 15.96 11.72 -13.02
CA LEU A 33 16.52 11.68 -11.67
C LEU A 33 16.54 10.22 -11.23
N GLY A 34 17.75 9.67 -11.17
CA GLY A 34 18.03 8.27 -10.94
C GLY A 34 17.21 7.69 -9.80
N ILE A 35 16.32 6.78 -10.16
CA ILE A 35 15.84 5.73 -9.26
C ILE A 35 17.02 4.77 -9.10
N GLY A 36 18.01 5.20 -8.30
CA GLY A 36 19.21 4.45 -8.03
C GLY A 36 18.84 3.13 -7.35
N ALA A 37 19.09 2.05 -8.08
CA ALA A 37 19.42 0.71 -7.65
C ALA A 37 18.95 0.30 -6.24
N ALA A 38 18.07 -0.70 -6.23
CA ALA A 38 17.80 -1.59 -5.10
C ALA A 38 19.09 -1.84 -4.29
N SER A 39 19.12 -1.32 -3.06
CA SER A 39 20.14 -1.69 -2.10
C SER A 39 19.90 -3.14 -1.67
N ASN A 40 20.99 -3.88 -1.47
CA ASN A 40 21.13 -5.34 -1.30
C ASN A 40 20.44 -5.96 -0.07
N TYR A 41 19.21 -5.57 0.25
CA TYR A 41 18.33 -6.27 1.18
C TYR A 41 17.13 -6.77 0.39
N GLY A 42 17.16 -8.04 -0.03
CA GLY A 42 15.96 -8.69 -0.59
C GLY A 42 14.78 -8.47 0.37
N PRO A 43 13.53 -8.32 -0.14
CA PRO A 43 12.38 -8.06 0.72
C PRO A 43 12.28 -9.19 1.75
N PHE A 44 12.55 -8.86 3.02
CA PHE A 44 12.21 -9.75 4.12
C PHE A 44 10.69 -9.74 4.19
N TRP A 45 10.10 -10.89 3.90
CA TRP A 45 8.67 -11.09 3.91
C TRP A 45 8.23 -11.53 5.32
N VAL A 46 7.19 -10.91 5.85
CA VAL A 46 6.50 -11.40 7.04
C VAL A 46 5.68 -12.61 6.59
N THR A 47 6.20 -13.82 6.80
CA THR A 47 5.60 -15.07 6.29
C THR A 47 4.72 -15.81 7.29
N SER A 48 4.66 -15.37 8.55
CA SER A 48 3.84 -16.01 9.58
C SER A 48 3.43 -15.07 10.70
N ARG A 49 2.23 -15.30 11.25
CA ARG A 49 1.77 -14.64 12.48
C ARG A 49 2.79 -14.84 13.61
N PRO A 50 2.91 -13.88 14.55
CA PRO A 50 3.69 -14.09 15.76
C PRO A 50 3.19 -15.30 16.54
N SER A 51 4.11 -16.07 17.14
CA SER A 51 3.78 -17.27 17.94
C SER A 51 2.89 -16.99 19.15
N TRP A 52 2.84 -15.74 19.62
CA TRP A 52 1.97 -15.30 20.71
C TRP A 52 0.53 -14.95 20.26
N GLY A 53 0.18 -15.16 18.98
CA GLY A 53 -1.21 -15.15 18.49
C GLY A 53 -1.76 -13.81 18.02
N GLY A 54 -0.94 -12.75 17.95
CA GLY A 54 -1.34 -11.44 17.41
C GLY A 54 -1.27 -11.34 15.90
N CYS A 55 -1.43 -10.10 15.40
CA CYS A 55 -1.09 -9.71 14.04
C CYS A 55 0.14 -8.79 14.02
N TRP A 56 0.92 -8.90 12.95
CA TRP A 56 1.89 -7.86 12.60
C TRP A 56 1.18 -6.60 12.08
N CYS A 57 1.86 -5.46 12.13
CA CYS A 57 1.31 -4.20 11.64
C CYS A 57 0.99 -4.25 10.13
N THR A 58 1.86 -4.91 9.36
CA THR A 58 1.70 -5.19 7.92
C THR A 58 0.50 -6.07 7.63
N GLU A 59 0.30 -7.14 8.41
CA GLU A 59 -0.85 -8.04 8.29
C GLU A 59 -2.17 -7.30 8.47
N TYR A 60 -2.29 -6.50 9.53
CA TYR A 60 -3.51 -5.73 9.78
C TYR A 60 -3.84 -4.80 8.60
N VAL A 61 -2.87 -4.00 8.14
CA VAL A 61 -3.12 -3.07 7.04
C VAL A 61 -3.45 -3.82 5.75
N ALA A 62 -2.81 -4.97 5.49
CA ALA A 62 -3.11 -5.82 4.34
C ALA A 62 -4.52 -6.40 4.40
N ILE A 63 -4.98 -6.93 5.55
CA ILE A 63 -6.37 -7.43 5.73
C ILE A 63 -7.35 -6.31 5.38
N ARG A 64 -7.14 -5.11 5.94
CA ARG A 64 -8.02 -3.97 5.70
C ARG A 64 -8.02 -3.56 4.22
N ILE A 65 -6.89 -3.62 3.50
CA ILE A 65 -6.81 -3.25 2.08
C ILE A 65 -7.37 -4.35 1.16
N LEU A 66 -7.11 -5.63 1.44
CA LEU A 66 -7.38 -6.75 0.55
C LEU A 66 -8.69 -7.47 0.86
N GLY A 67 -9.20 -7.38 2.10
CA GLY A 67 -10.39 -8.10 2.54
C GLY A 67 -10.21 -9.61 2.61
N GLN A 68 -8.98 -10.05 2.84
CA GLN A 68 -8.63 -11.46 2.91
C GLN A 68 -7.98 -11.77 4.25
N ASN A 69 -8.36 -12.91 4.81
CA ASN A 69 -7.78 -13.41 6.05
C ASN A 69 -6.35 -13.93 5.76
N VAL A 70 -5.36 -13.23 6.30
CA VAL A 70 -3.94 -13.41 6.00
C VAL A 70 -3.31 -14.70 6.53
N SER A 71 -4.06 -15.57 7.20
CA SER A 71 -3.62 -16.96 7.45
C SER A 71 -3.31 -17.74 6.16
N THR A 72 -3.72 -17.20 5.00
CA THR A 72 -3.48 -17.75 3.66
C THR A 72 -2.75 -16.80 2.71
N ALA A 73 -2.39 -15.59 3.16
CA ALA A 73 -1.81 -14.58 2.29
C ALA A 73 -0.31 -14.83 2.07
N PRO A 74 0.21 -14.57 0.86
CA PRO A 74 1.66 -14.50 0.65
C PRO A 74 2.22 -13.44 1.61
N GLY A 75 3.42 -13.69 2.13
CA GLY A 75 4.05 -12.77 3.06
C GLY A 75 4.07 -11.34 2.50
N PHE A 76 4.14 -10.35 3.39
CA PHE A 76 4.22 -8.94 3.00
C PHE A 76 5.62 -8.39 3.21
N PRO A 77 6.09 -7.41 2.42
CA PRO A 77 7.35 -6.73 2.73
C PRO A 77 7.31 -6.15 4.15
N ASN A 78 8.48 -5.89 4.74
CA ASN A 78 8.52 -5.11 5.98
C ASN A 78 7.87 -3.75 5.79
N ALA A 79 7.28 -3.19 6.85
CA ALA A 79 6.55 -1.93 6.80
C ALA A 79 7.36 -0.78 6.18
N LYS A 80 8.66 -0.68 6.50
CA LYS A 80 9.56 0.35 5.92
C LYS A 80 9.65 0.31 4.39
N ASP A 81 9.39 -0.84 3.78
CA ASP A 81 9.52 -1.09 2.34
C ASP A 81 8.18 -0.96 1.60
N TRP A 82 7.06 -0.73 2.30
CA TRP A 82 5.72 -0.67 1.68
C TRP A 82 5.55 0.49 0.69
N GLY A 83 6.35 1.55 0.85
CA GLY A 83 6.42 2.64 -0.11
C GLY A 83 7.07 2.26 -1.44
N ASN A 84 7.91 1.22 -1.45
CA ASN A 84 8.66 0.76 -2.62
C ASN A 84 7.80 -0.20 -3.45
N SER A 85 6.70 0.29 -4.01
CA SER A 85 5.72 -0.38 -4.90
C SER A 85 4.50 -1.05 -4.25
N TRP A 86 4.54 -1.56 -3.02
CA TRP A 86 3.38 -2.29 -2.48
C TRP A 86 2.13 -1.41 -2.40
N LEU A 87 2.23 -0.23 -1.76
CA LEU A 87 1.13 0.73 -1.66
C LEU A 87 0.75 1.33 -3.03
N PRO A 88 1.70 1.80 -3.86
CA PRO A 88 1.41 2.21 -5.24
C PRO A 88 0.61 1.18 -6.06
N ASN A 89 0.99 -0.10 -6.01
CA ASN A 89 0.30 -1.18 -6.72
C ASN A 89 -1.13 -1.44 -6.20
N LYS A 90 -1.50 -0.88 -5.04
CA LYS A 90 -2.88 -0.92 -4.51
C LYS A 90 -3.65 0.39 -4.76
N GLY A 91 -3.09 1.30 -5.56
CA GLY A 91 -3.68 2.59 -5.92
C GLY A 91 -3.53 3.67 -4.84
N TYR A 92 -2.59 3.50 -3.92
CA TYR A 92 -2.22 4.56 -2.99
C TYR A 92 -1.12 5.44 -3.58
N SER A 93 -1.21 6.75 -3.37
CA SER A 93 -0.23 7.73 -3.83
C SER A 93 0.41 8.44 -2.65
N LEU A 94 1.72 8.67 -2.72
CA LEU A 94 2.44 9.45 -1.71
C LEU A 94 1.88 10.88 -1.66
N LYS A 95 1.66 11.40 -0.45
CA LYS A 95 1.20 12.75 -0.19
C LYS A 95 2.19 13.50 0.69
N SER A 96 2.48 14.72 0.29
CA SER A 96 3.04 15.71 1.21
C SER A 96 2.02 16.02 2.30
N PHE A 97 2.49 16.29 3.51
CA PHE A 97 1.65 16.76 4.60
C PHE A 97 2.28 18.00 5.24
N SER A 98 1.44 18.86 5.77
CA SER A 98 1.85 20.08 6.47
C SER A 98 0.81 20.48 7.51
N ILE A 99 1.10 21.52 8.30
CA ILE A 99 0.13 22.08 9.25
C ILE A 99 -1.18 22.55 8.60
N ASN A 100 -1.16 22.83 7.28
CA ASN A 100 -2.31 23.27 6.50
C ASN A 100 -2.90 22.15 5.62
N ALA A 101 -2.22 20.99 5.57
CA ALA A 101 -2.61 19.83 4.79
C ALA A 101 -2.37 18.57 5.63
N LEU A 102 -3.26 18.36 6.61
CA LEU A 102 -3.13 17.26 7.56
C LEU A 102 -3.35 15.90 6.89
N PRO A 103 -2.71 14.83 7.39
CA PRO A 103 -3.11 13.47 7.08
C PRO A 103 -4.59 13.25 7.39
N GLN A 104 -5.27 12.48 6.54
CA GLN A 104 -6.70 12.25 6.60
C GLN A 104 -7.00 10.87 7.16
N ASN A 105 -8.19 10.71 7.74
CA ASN A 105 -8.68 9.39 8.15
C ASN A 105 -8.59 8.41 6.96
N LYS A 106 -8.06 7.20 7.24
CA LYS A 106 -7.80 6.12 6.27
C LYS A 106 -6.62 6.32 5.33
N ASP A 107 -5.85 7.40 5.45
CA ASP A 107 -4.50 7.42 4.89
C ASP A 107 -3.68 6.27 5.50
N VAL A 108 -2.77 5.70 4.72
CA VAL A 108 -1.76 4.77 5.25
C VAL A 108 -0.54 5.58 5.63
N ILE A 109 -0.09 5.42 6.87
CA ILE A 109 1.16 6.00 7.36
C ILE A 109 2.21 4.91 7.47
N VAL A 110 3.37 5.16 6.87
CA VAL A 110 4.58 4.34 7.03
C VAL A 110 5.57 5.11 7.88
N VAL A 111 5.90 4.55 9.06
CA VAL A 111 6.98 5.04 9.92
C VAL A 111 8.25 4.30 9.53
N LYS A 112 9.30 5.05 9.18
CA LYS A 112 10.60 4.47 8.83
C LYS A 112 11.23 3.77 10.04
N ALA A 113 12.07 2.78 9.76
CA ALA A 113 12.79 2.03 10.80
C ALA A 113 13.52 2.95 11.79
N ASN A 114 13.61 2.53 13.04
CA ASN A 114 14.37 3.20 14.11
C ASN A 114 13.89 4.63 14.46
N ASN A 115 12.64 4.97 14.10
CA ASN A 115 12.05 6.28 14.42
C ASN A 115 10.83 6.12 15.33
N PHE A 116 10.61 7.08 16.23
CA PHE A 116 9.46 7.09 17.16
C PHE A 116 9.32 5.81 18.01
N GLY A 117 10.43 5.15 18.35
CA GLY A 117 10.39 3.88 19.11
C GLY A 117 10.07 2.63 18.28
N VAL A 118 9.96 2.77 16.95
CA VAL A 118 9.79 1.65 16.02
C VAL A 118 11.12 0.96 15.75
N GLY A 119 11.13 -0.37 15.70
CA GLY A 119 12.34 -1.16 15.41
C GLY A 119 12.78 -1.15 13.94
N GLN A 120 13.68 -2.07 13.60
CA GLN A 120 14.39 -2.13 12.31
C GLN A 120 13.50 -2.41 11.07
N TYR A 121 12.25 -2.86 11.27
CA TYR A 121 11.31 -3.20 10.20
C TYR A 121 10.37 -2.05 9.81
N GLY A 122 10.43 -0.93 10.54
CA GLY A 122 9.44 0.15 10.41
C GLY A 122 8.07 -0.24 10.97
N HIS A 123 7.09 0.64 10.79
CA HIS A 123 5.72 0.44 11.23
C HIS A 123 4.75 0.96 10.17
N VAL A 124 3.62 0.29 10.00
CA VAL A 124 2.57 0.73 9.09
C VAL A 124 1.23 0.68 9.79
N ALA A 125 0.41 1.71 9.58
CA ALA A 125 -0.91 1.82 10.19
C ALA A 125 -1.83 2.66 9.30
N PHE A 126 -3.11 2.71 9.64
CA PHE A 126 -3.98 3.75 9.12
C PHE A 126 -3.93 4.98 10.02
N VAL A 127 -4.06 6.16 9.43
CA VAL A 127 -4.39 7.37 10.15
C VAL A 127 -5.86 7.26 10.59
N GLY A 128 -6.11 7.29 11.90
CA GLY A 128 -7.45 7.44 12.46
C GLY A 128 -7.89 8.91 12.48
N SER A 129 -7.01 9.78 12.94
CA SER A 129 -7.19 11.24 12.92
C SER A 129 -5.84 11.96 12.98
N ALA A 130 -5.83 13.24 12.62
CA ALA A 130 -4.67 14.11 12.79
C ALA A 130 -5.13 15.53 13.15
N TRP A 131 -4.36 16.24 13.97
CA TRP A 131 -4.68 17.61 14.37
C TRP A 131 -3.41 18.44 14.59
N LYS A 132 -3.55 19.75 14.37
CA LYS A 132 -2.51 20.74 14.64
C LYS A 132 -2.45 21.03 16.13
N ASN A 133 -1.25 21.02 16.70
CA ASN A 133 -0.98 21.45 18.06
C ASN A 133 -0.66 22.95 18.10
N ALA A 134 -0.84 23.59 19.27
CA ALA A 134 -0.59 25.02 19.45
C ALA A 134 0.87 25.42 19.12
N ASN A 135 1.83 24.53 19.36
CA ASN A 135 3.26 24.74 19.07
C ASN A 135 3.65 24.52 17.58
N GLY A 136 2.67 24.37 16.68
CA GLY A 136 2.94 24.19 15.25
C GLY A 136 3.34 22.76 14.85
N THR A 137 3.34 21.80 15.78
CA THR A 137 3.48 20.37 15.46
C THR A 137 2.13 19.76 15.06
N ILE A 138 2.16 18.54 14.54
CA ILE A 138 0.98 17.76 14.17
C ILE A 138 0.98 16.49 15.03
N THR A 139 -0.13 16.22 15.71
CA THR A 139 -0.37 14.89 16.30
C THR A 139 -1.13 14.04 15.29
N ILE A 140 -0.65 12.83 15.05
CA ILE A 140 -1.29 11.84 14.18
C ILE A 140 -1.64 10.64 15.04
N ARG A 141 -2.93 10.34 15.16
CA ARG A 141 -3.42 9.10 15.76
C ARG A 141 -3.39 8.00 14.71
N MET A 142 -2.56 7.01 14.95
CA MET A 142 -2.46 5.80 14.14
C MET A 142 -3.35 4.72 14.71
N ILE A 143 -3.93 3.91 13.83
CA ILE A 143 -4.75 2.74 14.15
C ILE A 143 -4.15 1.55 13.40
N GLY A 144 -3.67 0.56 14.14
CA GLY A 144 -2.97 -0.59 13.59
C GLY A 144 -2.82 -1.74 14.57
N ALA A 145 -2.20 -2.84 14.13
CA ALA A 145 -1.81 -3.91 15.03
C ALA A 145 -0.38 -3.71 15.54
N ASN A 146 -0.08 -4.29 16.70
CA ASN A 146 1.26 -4.33 17.29
C ASN A 146 1.86 -2.93 17.56
N GLN A 147 1.03 -1.96 17.95
CA GLN A 147 1.49 -0.61 18.27
C GLN A 147 1.97 -0.48 19.73
N THR A 148 1.50 -1.34 20.62
CA THR A 148 1.82 -1.31 22.06
C THR A 148 1.95 -2.72 22.62
N SER A 149 2.81 -2.88 23.63
CA SER A 149 2.93 -4.11 24.43
C SER A 149 1.86 -4.21 25.54
N ASP A 150 1.12 -3.13 25.78
CA ASP A 150 0.07 -3.08 26.79
C ASP A 150 -1.21 -3.76 26.26
N LYS A 151 -1.39 -5.02 26.66
CA LYS A 151 -2.53 -5.85 26.23
C LYS A 151 -3.89 -5.30 26.65
N THR A 152 -3.97 -4.41 27.63
CA THR A 152 -5.24 -3.79 28.05
C THR A 152 -5.77 -2.79 27.01
N LYS A 153 -4.88 -2.31 26.13
CA LYS A 153 -5.21 -1.40 25.02
C LYS A 153 -5.52 -2.13 23.72
N TRP A 154 -5.48 -3.47 23.74
CA TRP A 154 -5.71 -4.28 22.56
C TRP A 154 -7.19 -4.51 22.31
N SER A 155 -7.53 -4.50 21.04
CA SER A 155 -8.85 -4.69 20.47
C SER A 155 -8.78 -5.83 19.45
N ASN A 156 -9.87 -6.57 19.29
CA ASN A 156 -10.00 -7.57 18.23
C ASN A 156 -10.77 -6.97 17.05
N LYS A 157 -10.05 -6.67 15.96
CA LYS A 157 -10.64 -6.13 14.74
C LYS A 157 -10.17 -6.89 13.52
N CYS A 158 -11.13 -7.32 12.69
CA CYS A 158 -10.89 -8.08 11.46
C CYS A 158 -9.94 -9.30 11.66
N GLY A 159 -10.12 -10.04 12.76
CA GLY A 159 -9.29 -11.21 13.06
C GLY A 159 -7.87 -10.91 13.56
N CYS A 160 -7.59 -9.65 13.91
CA CYS A 160 -6.36 -9.22 14.59
C CYS A 160 -6.63 -8.86 16.05
N PRO A 161 -6.19 -9.68 17.02
CA PRO A 161 -6.53 -9.53 18.44
C PRO A 161 -5.65 -8.54 19.20
N ASN A 162 -4.87 -7.72 18.50
CA ASN A 162 -3.92 -6.75 19.05
C ASN A 162 -3.96 -5.43 18.28
N GLU A 163 -5.12 -5.09 17.71
CA GLU A 163 -5.36 -3.75 17.18
C GLU A 163 -5.33 -2.75 18.34
N SER A 164 -4.69 -1.61 18.14
CA SER A 164 -4.56 -0.55 19.14
C SER A 164 -4.36 0.78 18.44
N ALA A 165 -4.51 1.87 19.21
CA ALA A 165 -4.18 3.22 18.76
C ALA A 165 -2.84 3.67 19.32
N TRP A 166 -2.09 4.43 18.53
CA TRP A 166 -0.84 5.07 18.97
C TRP A 166 -0.70 6.46 18.35
N ASP A 167 -0.48 7.46 19.20
CA ASP A 167 -0.27 8.84 18.78
C ASP A 167 1.23 9.12 18.59
N ILE A 168 1.58 9.74 17.45
CA ILE A 168 2.91 10.31 17.21
C ILE A 168 2.80 11.82 16.99
N ILE A 169 3.82 12.55 17.41
CA ILE A 169 3.93 14.00 17.23
C ILE A 169 5.06 14.28 16.25
N VAL A 170 4.77 15.00 15.18
CA VAL A 170 5.69 15.28 14.09
C VAL A 170 5.67 16.75 13.68
N ASN A 171 6.74 17.18 13.02
CA ASN A 171 6.77 18.48 12.34
C ASN A 171 6.13 18.38 10.95
N SER A 172 5.78 19.53 10.38
CA SER A 172 5.38 19.63 8.97
C SER A 172 6.46 19.05 8.06
N GLY A 173 6.10 18.16 7.15
CA GLY A 173 7.04 17.56 6.19
C GLY A 173 8.10 16.62 6.79
N ASP A 174 7.88 16.11 8.01
CA ASP A 174 8.80 15.18 8.66
C ASP A 174 9.07 13.93 7.79
N THR A 175 10.33 13.77 7.37
CA THR A 175 10.75 12.73 6.43
C THR A 175 10.88 11.35 7.07
N ARG A 176 10.72 11.24 8.39
CA ARG A 176 10.72 9.97 9.14
C ARG A 176 9.41 9.20 8.96
N ILE A 177 8.38 9.85 8.45
CA ILE A 177 7.11 9.22 8.08
C ILE A 177 6.79 9.48 6.60
N LEU A 178 5.99 8.59 6.00
CA LEU A 178 5.44 8.74 4.66
C LEU A 178 3.92 8.55 4.74
N ILE A 179 3.17 9.44 4.09
CA ILE A 179 1.71 9.40 4.07
C ILE A 179 1.24 8.99 2.68
N TYR A 180 0.43 7.95 2.61
CA TYR A 180 -0.11 7.40 1.38
C TYR A 180 -1.63 7.50 1.37
N ARG A 181 -2.18 8.07 0.32
CA ARG A 181 -3.63 8.29 0.18
C ARG A 181 -4.19 7.61 -1.06
N LYS A 182 -5.37 7.01 -0.89
CA LYS A 182 -6.25 6.54 -1.96
C LYS A 182 -7.54 7.36 -1.90
N ALA A 183 -8.08 7.78 -3.04
CA ALA A 183 -9.23 8.69 -3.08
C ALA A 183 -10.48 8.12 -2.38
N ASN A 184 -10.73 6.82 -2.55
CA ASN A 184 -11.84 6.10 -1.92
C ASN A 184 -11.33 4.75 -1.40
N PRO A 185 -10.71 4.71 -0.20
CA PRO A 185 -10.22 3.46 0.36
C PRO A 185 -11.42 2.65 0.88
N ALA A 186 -11.80 1.61 0.13
CA ALA A 186 -12.64 0.54 0.64
C ALA A 186 -11.79 -0.27 1.64
N LEU A 187 -12.13 -0.16 2.93
CA LEU A 187 -11.47 -0.91 3.99
C LEU A 187 -12.36 -2.07 4.40
N ASN A 188 -11.79 -3.27 4.36
CA ASN A 188 -12.47 -4.53 4.64
C ASN A 188 -12.25 -5.02 6.08
N CYS A 189 -12.98 -6.08 6.41
CA CYS A 189 -12.69 -7.11 7.39
C CYS A 189 -13.05 -8.46 6.72
#